data_AF-A0A9N8EJ90-F1
#
_entry.id   AF-A0A9N8EJ90-F1
#
_cell.length_a   1.000
_cell.length_b   1.000
_cell.length_c   1.000
_cell.angle_alpha   90.00
_cell.angle_beta   90.00
_cell.angle_gamma   90.00
#
_symmetry.space_group_name_H-M   'P 1'
#
loop_
_entity.id
_entity.type
_entity.pdbx_description
1 polymer ?
#
loop_
_entity_poly.entity_id
_entity_poly.type
_entity_poly.pdbx_seq_one_letter_code
_entity_poly.pdbx_strand_id
1 'polypeptide(L)'
;MDNDQVQALVQAAVPPQAVPPPPPPVVPFAVTPAGAGNAAWDFTSSTGLKIFIASTAPFSHPYDGKEAFLKDFLRKIYQRAESYGWSTILIVADASGEQRNITTQHGCLKLTDVQTHAITYLRLTGREHQASACLRKLILGSITPKLADRLTTRSKGYTVDASAAVAPGVNPNAPVMKEDGTCMLFELIRLVSVETRATVTIVTANLNNLEQLMEKAKSNVEDFDIAVRDLIHQLDSKSVAVPPMLHNLFAGYVNCSDTVFVRYIARKQEAYEDGTIGITYDELMKMALEKYKILIDKDLWLKKTDDEHEINALRSELTSLKAFPAAKKPSISEGGDTAAKKAQRQAKCADKFAWKLVEPKQGEPKEKTVNNKEYMYCPYHDTTKWVLKINDKGVDHRTGCTKMKEAMAASAQVKDDAGATALANAMEDVGTATVDMNP
;
A
#
# COMPACT_ATOMS: atom_id res chain seq x y z
N MET A 1 -67.95 -62.71 64.73
CA MET A 1 -67.26 -61.87 63.74
C MET A 1 -66.21 -62.75 63.10
N ASP A 2 -66.33 -62.89 61.78
CA ASP A 2 -65.72 -63.95 60.98
C ASP A 2 -64.22 -63.70 60.76
N ASN A 3 -63.40 -64.76 60.80
CA ASN A 3 -61.94 -64.65 60.66
C ASN A 3 -61.53 -64.16 59.25
N ASP A 4 -62.45 -64.25 58.28
CA ASP A 4 -62.30 -63.71 56.93
C ASP A 4 -62.42 -62.18 56.86
N GLN A 5 -63.01 -61.51 57.86
CA GLN A 5 -63.05 -60.05 57.91
C GLN A 5 -61.75 -59.43 58.44
N VAL A 6 -60.95 -60.19 59.20
CA VAL A 6 -59.64 -59.74 59.68
C VAL A 6 -58.60 -59.84 58.55
N GLN A 7 -58.72 -60.83 57.67
CA GLN A 7 -57.79 -61.03 56.56
C GLN A 7 -58.03 -60.03 55.41
N ALA A 8 -59.25 -59.51 55.26
CA ALA A 8 -59.57 -58.42 54.31
C ALA A 8 -59.02 -57.05 54.74
N LEU A 9 -58.73 -56.83 56.03
CA LEU A 9 -58.19 -55.57 56.54
C LEU A 9 -56.66 -55.48 56.48
N VAL A 10 -55.95 -56.60 56.25
CA VAL A 10 -54.48 -56.64 56.17
C VAL A 10 -53.95 -56.48 54.73
N GLN A 11 -54.80 -56.63 53.70
CA GLN A 11 -54.41 -56.40 52.30
C GLN A 11 -54.54 -54.94 51.81
N ALA A 12 -55.00 -54.01 52.67
CA ALA A 12 -55.21 -52.60 52.29
C ALA A 12 -54.04 -51.65 52.64
N ALA A 13 -52.89 -52.16 53.07
CA ALA A 13 -51.73 -51.35 53.46
C ALA A 13 -50.48 -51.69 52.64
N VAL A 14 -50.58 -51.61 51.32
CA VAL A 14 -49.39 -51.41 50.47
C VAL A 14 -49.28 -49.91 50.23
N PRO A 15 -48.24 -49.22 50.74
CA PRO A 15 -48.05 -47.82 50.44
C PRO A 15 -47.90 -47.65 48.93
N PRO A 16 -48.46 -46.60 48.30
CA PRO A 16 -48.22 -46.35 46.89
C PRO A 16 -46.70 -46.28 46.66
N GLN A 17 -46.19 -47.09 45.73
CA GLN A 17 -44.81 -46.95 45.27
C GLN A 17 -44.63 -45.50 44.83
N ALA A 18 -43.70 -44.80 45.49
CA ALA A 18 -43.34 -43.44 45.12
C ALA A 18 -42.87 -43.47 43.66
N VAL A 19 -43.65 -42.83 42.78
CA VAL A 19 -43.24 -42.60 41.40
C VAL A 19 -41.91 -41.82 41.49
N PRO A 20 -40.81 -42.32 40.91
CA PRO A 20 -39.55 -41.60 40.94
C PRO A 20 -39.79 -40.20 40.33
N PRO A 21 -39.21 -39.14 40.93
CA PRO A 21 -39.37 -37.80 40.41
C PRO A 21 -38.98 -37.80 38.93
N PRO A 22 -39.75 -37.10 38.05
CA PRO A 22 -39.41 -37.02 36.64
C PRO A 22 -37.94 -36.59 36.54
N PRO A 23 -37.16 -37.21 35.63
CA PRO A 23 -35.77 -36.82 35.44
C PRO A 23 -35.72 -35.30 35.23
N PRO A 24 -34.74 -34.61 35.82
CA PRO A 24 -34.63 -33.17 35.68
C PRO A 24 -34.68 -32.81 34.19
N PRO A 25 -35.42 -31.76 33.80
CA PRO A 25 -35.54 -31.38 32.40
C PRO A 25 -34.13 -31.23 31.84
N VAL A 26 -33.81 -32.02 30.81
CA VAL A 26 -32.54 -31.95 30.12
C VAL A 26 -32.49 -30.55 29.50
N VAL A 27 -31.67 -29.68 30.08
CA VAL A 27 -31.44 -28.35 29.52
C VAL A 27 -30.69 -28.56 28.21
N PRO A 28 -31.28 -28.20 27.05
CA PRO A 28 -30.59 -28.36 25.78
C PRO A 28 -29.32 -27.51 25.81
N PHE A 29 -28.20 -28.11 25.40
CA PHE A 29 -26.96 -27.36 25.23
C PHE A 29 -27.18 -26.25 24.20
N ALA A 30 -26.85 -25.01 24.59
CA ALA A 30 -27.04 -23.83 23.76
C ALA A 30 -25.77 -22.99 23.80
N VAL A 31 -25.14 -22.77 22.64
CA VAL A 31 -23.99 -21.86 22.51
C VAL A 31 -24.44 -20.41 22.60
N THR A 32 -25.68 -20.11 22.19
CA THR A 32 -26.29 -18.79 22.31
C THR A 32 -27.62 -18.87 23.07
N PRO A 33 -27.89 -17.94 24.02
CA PRO A 33 -29.06 -18.02 24.91
C PRO A 33 -30.41 -18.07 24.19
N ALA A 34 -30.47 -17.50 22.98
CA ALA A 34 -31.70 -17.42 22.18
C ALA A 34 -31.72 -18.39 20.99
N GLY A 35 -30.62 -19.11 20.69
CA GLY A 35 -30.47 -19.90 19.46
C GLY A 35 -30.99 -21.34 19.51
N ALA A 36 -31.22 -21.91 20.69
CA ALA A 36 -31.44 -23.36 20.83
C ALA A 36 -32.88 -23.87 20.55
N GLY A 37 -33.79 -23.04 20.02
CA GLY A 37 -35.18 -23.43 19.79
C GLY A 37 -35.74 -23.00 18.44
N ASN A 38 -36.82 -23.63 18.00
CA ASN A 38 -37.58 -23.20 16.82
C ASN A 38 -38.91 -22.52 17.18
N ALA A 39 -39.23 -22.48 18.47
CA ALA A 39 -40.43 -21.83 18.99
C ALA A 39 -40.34 -20.31 18.79
N ALA A 40 -41.47 -19.70 18.44
CA ALA A 40 -41.62 -18.26 18.42
C ALA A 40 -41.26 -17.66 19.80
N TRP A 41 -40.62 -16.50 19.80
CA TRP A 41 -40.39 -15.75 21.03
C TRP A 41 -41.71 -15.17 21.55
N ASP A 42 -41.92 -15.26 22.86
CA ASP A 42 -43.00 -14.55 23.53
C ASP A 42 -42.59 -13.10 23.80
N PHE A 43 -42.78 -12.22 22.81
CA PHE A 43 -42.52 -10.79 22.94
C PHE A 43 -43.52 -10.04 23.82
N THR A 44 -44.58 -10.70 24.32
CA THR A 44 -45.49 -10.09 25.30
C THR A 44 -44.94 -10.19 26.72
N SER A 45 -44.03 -11.13 26.97
CA SER A 45 -43.33 -11.25 28.25
C SER A 45 -42.23 -10.19 28.42
N SER A 46 -41.90 -9.89 29.69
CA SER A 46 -40.76 -9.03 30.02
C SER A 46 -39.44 -9.57 29.46
N THR A 47 -39.25 -10.90 29.49
CA THR A 47 -38.05 -11.54 28.93
C THR A 47 -37.99 -11.39 27.41
N GLY A 48 -39.09 -11.63 26.70
CA GLY A 48 -39.14 -11.45 25.25
C GLY A 48 -38.98 -10.00 24.83
N LEU A 49 -39.53 -9.05 25.58
CA LEU A 49 -39.29 -7.62 25.33
C LEU A 49 -37.80 -7.27 25.44
N LYS A 50 -37.09 -7.79 26.45
CA LYS A 50 -35.63 -7.60 26.58
C LYS A 50 -34.87 -8.21 25.40
N ILE A 51 -35.26 -9.41 24.94
CA ILE A 51 -34.69 -10.04 23.74
C ILE A 51 -34.93 -9.16 22.51
N PHE A 52 -36.15 -8.65 22.31
CA PHE A 52 -36.48 -7.78 21.20
C PHE A 52 -35.63 -6.50 21.20
N ILE A 53 -35.52 -5.82 22.36
CA ILE A 53 -34.72 -4.61 22.49
C ILE A 53 -33.24 -4.89 22.18
N ALA A 54 -32.66 -5.92 22.80
CA ALA A 54 -31.24 -6.22 22.65
C ALA A 54 -30.91 -6.71 21.23
N SER A 55 -31.77 -7.54 20.64
CA SER A 55 -31.57 -8.08 19.30
C SER A 55 -31.72 -7.00 18.22
N THR A 56 -32.59 -6.00 18.42
CA THR A 56 -32.81 -4.88 17.47
C THR A 56 -31.98 -3.64 17.76
N ALA A 57 -31.10 -3.68 18.77
CA ALA A 57 -30.28 -2.54 19.15
C ALA A 57 -29.33 -2.12 18.00
N PRO A 58 -29.30 -0.84 17.61
CA PRO A 58 -28.40 -0.33 16.59
C PRO A 58 -26.93 -0.66 16.83
N PHE A 59 -26.15 -0.75 15.75
CA PHE A 59 -24.70 -0.71 15.87
C PHE A 59 -24.22 0.68 16.30
N SER A 60 -23.16 0.74 17.10
CA SER A 60 -22.65 1.99 17.68
C SER A 60 -22.29 3.06 16.64
N HIS A 61 -21.82 2.62 15.48
CA HIS A 61 -21.52 3.48 14.33
C HIS A 61 -22.45 3.12 13.18
N PRO A 62 -23.35 4.03 12.77
CA PRO A 62 -24.24 3.79 11.65
C PRO A 62 -23.45 3.57 10.35
N TYR A 63 -23.86 2.58 9.57
CA TYR A 63 -23.29 2.29 8.27
C TYR A 63 -23.72 3.34 7.23
N ASP A 64 -22.76 3.93 6.53
CA ASP A 64 -22.96 5.02 5.57
C ASP A 64 -23.17 4.56 4.12
N GLY A 65 -23.07 3.25 3.87
CA GLY A 65 -23.29 2.66 2.55
C GLY A 65 -22.04 2.64 1.67
N LYS A 66 -20.85 2.84 2.24
CA LYS A 66 -19.58 2.64 1.52
C LYS A 66 -19.30 1.16 1.35
N GLU A 67 -18.98 0.74 0.13
CA GLU A 67 -18.68 -0.65 -0.22
C GLU A 67 -17.52 -1.23 0.62
N ALA A 68 -16.49 -0.43 0.90
CA ALA A 68 -15.34 -0.82 1.73
C ALA A 68 -15.72 -1.31 3.14
N PHE A 69 -16.86 -0.86 3.69
CA PHE A 69 -17.34 -1.26 5.02
C PHE A 69 -18.52 -2.24 4.97
N LEU A 70 -18.95 -2.67 3.77
CA LEU A 70 -20.05 -3.62 3.61
C LEU A 70 -19.77 -4.95 4.32
N LYS A 71 -18.56 -5.50 4.13
CA LYS A 71 -18.15 -6.77 4.75
C LYS A 71 -18.25 -6.73 6.27
N ASP A 72 -17.78 -5.65 6.89
CA ASP A 72 -17.86 -5.47 8.34
C ASP A 72 -19.32 -5.36 8.81
N PHE A 73 -20.16 -4.65 8.05
CA PHE A 73 -21.58 -4.53 8.34
C PHE A 73 -22.31 -5.89 8.26
N LEU A 74 -22.07 -6.67 7.21
CA LEU A 74 -22.66 -8.01 7.04
C LEU A 74 -22.18 -8.98 8.13
N ARG A 75 -20.91 -8.91 8.51
CA ARG A 75 -20.36 -9.69 9.64
C ARG A 75 -21.08 -9.37 10.95
N LYS A 76 -21.32 -8.08 11.25
CA LYS A 76 -22.05 -7.66 12.46
C LYS A 76 -23.49 -8.16 12.46
N ILE A 77 -24.17 -8.15 11.30
CA ILE A 77 -25.51 -8.73 11.14
C ILE A 77 -25.47 -10.24 11.39
N TYR A 78 -24.52 -10.96 10.78
CA TYR A 78 -24.37 -12.39 10.98
C TYR A 78 -24.16 -12.74 12.46
N GLN A 79 -23.25 -12.06 13.15
CA GLN A 79 -23.01 -12.25 14.59
C GLN A 79 -24.27 -11.97 15.43
N ARG A 80 -25.04 -10.95 15.07
CA ARG A 80 -26.32 -10.66 15.72
C ARG A 80 -27.32 -11.79 15.48
N ALA A 81 -27.40 -12.29 14.25
CA ALA A 81 -28.27 -13.40 13.90
C ALA A 81 -27.92 -14.68 14.67
N GLU A 82 -26.64 -15.03 14.80
CA GLU A 82 -26.22 -16.18 15.59
C GLU A 82 -26.57 -16.03 17.08
N SER A 83 -26.32 -14.84 17.64
CA SER A 83 -26.58 -14.53 19.04
C SER A 83 -28.07 -14.66 19.41
N TYR A 84 -28.96 -14.34 18.46
CA TYR A 84 -30.40 -14.28 18.66
C TYR A 84 -31.20 -15.34 17.89
N GLY A 85 -30.56 -16.30 17.23
CA GLY A 85 -31.24 -17.38 16.53
C GLY A 85 -31.97 -16.95 15.25
N TRP A 86 -31.39 -16.02 14.48
CA TRP A 86 -31.91 -15.58 13.18
C TRP A 86 -31.21 -16.24 11.99
N SER A 87 -30.27 -17.15 12.22
CA SER A 87 -29.42 -17.67 11.14
C SER A 87 -30.23 -18.33 10.02
N THR A 88 -31.39 -18.92 10.31
CA THR A 88 -32.23 -19.59 9.29
C THR A 88 -32.72 -18.63 8.22
N ILE A 89 -33.13 -17.40 8.59
CA ILE A 89 -33.62 -16.41 7.62
C ILE A 89 -32.50 -15.79 6.77
N LEU A 90 -31.23 -16.02 7.12
CA LEU A 90 -30.07 -15.57 6.37
C LEU A 90 -29.57 -16.64 5.36
N ILE A 91 -30.11 -17.85 5.44
CA ILE A 91 -29.75 -18.98 4.57
C ILE A 91 -30.85 -19.15 3.53
N VAL A 92 -30.55 -18.80 2.28
CA VAL A 92 -31.49 -18.76 1.16
C VAL A 92 -31.04 -19.76 0.11
N ALA A 93 -31.96 -20.59 -0.39
CA ALA A 93 -31.67 -21.46 -1.52
C ALA A 93 -31.54 -20.63 -2.81
N ASP A 94 -30.44 -20.79 -3.54
CA ASP A 94 -30.29 -20.19 -4.88
C ASP A 94 -31.13 -20.93 -5.94
N ALA A 95 -31.08 -20.46 -7.19
CA ALA A 95 -31.81 -21.07 -8.30
C ALA A 95 -31.48 -22.56 -8.57
N SER A 96 -30.35 -23.07 -8.07
CA SER A 96 -29.97 -24.48 -8.15
C SER A 96 -30.40 -25.31 -6.92
N GLY A 97 -30.98 -24.66 -5.91
CA GLY A 97 -31.38 -25.27 -4.65
C GLY A 97 -30.27 -25.34 -3.60
N GLU A 98 -29.09 -24.78 -3.88
CA GLU A 98 -27.97 -24.74 -2.93
C GLU A 98 -28.20 -23.65 -1.88
N GLN A 99 -27.98 -23.98 -0.61
CA GLN A 99 -28.17 -23.05 0.50
C GLN A 99 -27.02 -22.03 0.55
N ARG A 100 -27.35 -20.75 0.38
CA ARG A 100 -26.40 -19.63 0.40
C ARG A 100 -26.67 -18.73 1.59
N ASN A 101 -25.61 -18.37 2.31
CA ASN A 101 -25.75 -17.35 3.35
C ASN A 101 -25.68 -15.95 2.73
N ILE A 102 -26.73 -15.14 2.85
CA ILE A 102 -26.79 -13.79 2.28
C ILE A 102 -25.68 -12.86 2.79
N THR A 103 -25.17 -13.07 4.00
CA THR A 103 -24.11 -12.22 4.57
C THR A 103 -22.72 -12.49 3.97
N THR A 104 -22.54 -13.65 3.33
CA THR A 104 -21.24 -14.06 2.78
C THR A 104 -21.31 -14.34 1.27
N GLN A 105 -22.38 -14.95 0.77
CA GLN A 105 -22.56 -15.46 -0.60
C GLN A 105 -23.69 -14.74 -1.36
N HIS A 106 -23.94 -13.46 -1.06
CA HIS A 106 -25.02 -12.67 -1.69
C HIS A 106 -24.93 -12.61 -3.22
N GLY A 107 -23.73 -12.66 -3.80
CA GLY A 107 -23.53 -12.61 -5.24
C GLY A 107 -24.02 -13.85 -6.00
N CYS A 108 -24.37 -14.92 -5.30
CA CYS A 108 -25.02 -16.11 -5.88
C CYS A 108 -26.55 -16.01 -5.93
N LEU A 109 -27.13 -15.08 -5.17
CA LEU A 109 -28.57 -14.97 -4.98
C LEU A 109 -29.17 -13.95 -5.96
N LYS A 110 -30.41 -14.21 -6.37
CA LYS A 110 -31.26 -13.25 -7.06
C LYS A 110 -32.35 -12.75 -6.13
N LEU A 111 -32.92 -11.60 -6.45
CA LEU A 111 -34.05 -11.05 -5.69
C LEU A 111 -35.21 -12.04 -5.59
N THR A 112 -35.48 -12.78 -6.66
CA THR A 112 -36.52 -13.83 -6.70
C THR A 112 -36.27 -14.95 -5.71
N ASP A 113 -35.02 -15.32 -5.49
CA ASP A 113 -34.62 -16.42 -4.59
C ASP A 113 -34.92 -16.00 -3.15
N VAL A 114 -34.53 -14.76 -2.80
CA VAL A 114 -34.75 -14.18 -1.47
C VAL A 114 -36.24 -13.94 -1.19
N GLN A 115 -36.99 -13.45 -2.18
CA GLN A 115 -38.44 -13.28 -2.06
C GLN A 115 -39.17 -14.61 -1.90
N THR A 116 -38.76 -15.65 -2.64
CA THR A 116 -39.32 -17.00 -2.53
C THR A 116 -39.09 -17.55 -1.12
N HIS A 117 -37.89 -17.37 -0.58
CA HIS A 117 -37.58 -17.75 0.80
C HIS A 117 -38.44 -16.98 1.81
N ALA A 118 -38.60 -15.66 1.65
CA ALA A 118 -39.43 -14.85 2.56
C ALA A 118 -40.90 -15.30 2.60
N ILE A 119 -41.50 -15.65 1.46
CA ILE A 119 -42.90 -16.13 1.38
C ILE A 119 -43.14 -17.32 2.33
N THR A 120 -42.15 -18.19 2.53
CA THR A 120 -42.29 -19.42 3.34
C THR A 120 -42.67 -19.15 4.80
N TYR A 121 -42.25 -18.01 5.37
CA TYR A 121 -42.49 -17.70 6.77
C TYR A 121 -43.33 -16.44 7.01
N LEU A 122 -43.52 -15.55 6.03
CA LEU A 122 -44.16 -14.24 6.24
C LEU A 122 -45.63 -14.28 6.72
N ARG A 123 -46.35 -15.39 6.56
CA ARG A 123 -47.70 -15.57 7.15
C ARG A 123 -47.74 -16.52 8.33
N LEU A 124 -46.63 -17.15 8.66
CA LEU A 124 -46.54 -18.01 9.83
C LEU A 124 -46.36 -17.14 11.08
N THR A 125 -46.94 -17.57 12.18
CA THR A 125 -46.70 -16.96 13.51
C THR A 125 -45.45 -17.58 14.15
N GLY A 126 -44.40 -17.78 13.35
CA GLY A 126 -43.19 -18.52 13.71
C GLY A 126 -42.00 -17.62 14.04
N ARG A 127 -40.93 -18.26 14.55
CA ARG A 127 -39.66 -17.62 14.89
C ARG A 127 -39.05 -16.84 13.72
N GLU A 128 -39.16 -17.36 12.51
CA GLU A 128 -38.57 -16.74 11.31
C GLU A 128 -39.25 -15.42 10.92
N HIS A 129 -40.58 -15.35 11.03
CA HIS A 129 -41.31 -14.10 10.81
C HIS A 129 -40.89 -13.01 11.81
N GLN A 130 -40.70 -13.39 13.07
CA GLN A 130 -40.21 -12.50 14.11
C GLN A 130 -38.76 -12.09 13.85
N ALA A 131 -37.90 -13.02 13.44
CA ALA A 131 -36.50 -12.76 13.14
C ALA A 131 -36.37 -11.74 11.99
N SER A 132 -37.20 -11.90 10.95
CA SER A 132 -37.28 -10.96 9.82
C SER A 132 -37.68 -9.56 10.28
N ALA A 133 -38.71 -9.45 11.13
CA ALA A 133 -39.11 -8.17 11.71
C ALA A 133 -38.00 -7.52 12.55
N CYS A 134 -37.29 -8.31 13.35
CA CYS A 134 -36.16 -7.82 14.13
C CYS A 134 -34.98 -7.37 13.25
N LEU A 135 -34.63 -8.15 12.23
CA LEU A 135 -33.58 -7.81 11.27
C LEU A 135 -33.91 -6.48 10.56
N ARG A 136 -35.16 -6.29 10.14
CA ARG A 136 -35.62 -5.04 9.52
C ARG A 136 -35.40 -3.84 10.43
N LYS A 137 -35.78 -3.95 11.71
CA LYS A 137 -35.57 -2.90 12.71
C LYS A 137 -34.07 -2.64 12.99
N LEU A 138 -33.27 -3.70 13.07
CA LEU A 138 -31.83 -3.60 13.24
C LEU A 138 -31.18 -2.84 12.09
N ILE A 139 -31.52 -3.19 10.84
CA ILE A 139 -30.95 -2.55 9.64
C ILE A 139 -31.27 -1.06 9.65
N LEU A 140 -32.55 -0.69 9.78
CA LEU A 140 -32.97 0.72 9.76
C LEU A 140 -32.37 1.53 10.91
N GLY A 141 -32.18 0.92 12.09
CA GLY A 141 -31.50 1.57 13.20
C GLY A 141 -29.98 1.70 13.03
N SER A 142 -29.36 0.84 12.21
CA SER A 142 -27.90 0.71 12.09
C SER A 142 -27.31 1.34 10.83
N ILE A 143 -28.12 2.03 10.03
CA ILE A 143 -27.69 2.76 8.83
C ILE A 143 -27.89 4.26 8.99
N THR A 144 -27.15 5.06 8.23
CA THR A 144 -27.35 6.52 8.22
C THR A 144 -28.72 6.89 7.63
N PRO A 145 -29.33 8.02 8.04
CA PRO A 145 -30.61 8.48 7.47
C PRO A 145 -30.58 8.60 5.94
N LYS A 146 -29.49 9.14 5.38
CA LYS A 146 -29.29 9.24 3.93
C LYS A 146 -29.32 7.87 3.23
N LEU A 147 -28.74 6.84 3.85
CA LEU A 147 -28.78 5.49 3.31
C LEU A 147 -30.17 4.87 3.46
N ALA A 148 -30.86 5.13 4.57
CA ALA A 148 -32.23 4.69 4.79
C ALA A 148 -33.18 5.26 3.71
N ASP A 149 -33.10 6.56 3.41
CA ASP A 149 -33.90 7.19 2.34
C ASP A 149 -33.66 6.50 1.00
N ARG A 150 -32.39 6.24 0.67
CA ARG A 150 -32.02 5.51 -0.56
C ARG A 150 -32.60 4.10 -0.56
N LEU A 151 -32.56 3.38 0.55
CA LEU A 151 -33.14 2.04 0.68
C LEU A 151 -34.66 2.08 0.52
N THR A 152 -35.35 3.06 1.11
CA THR A 152 -36.80 3.22 1.00
C THR A 152 -37.26 3.42 -0.44
N THR A 153 -36.47 4.06 -1.31
CA THR A 153 -36.79 4.14 -2.75
C THR A 153 -36.84 2.77 -3.44
N ARG A 154 -36.25 1.74 -2.83
CA ARG A 154 -36.26 0.34 -3.28
C ARG A 154 -37.28 -0.54 -2.53
N SER A 155 -38.27 0.06 -1.86
CA SER A 155 -39.28 -0.65 -1.06
C SER A 155 -39.98 -1.80 -1.78
N LYS A 156 -40.20 -1.67 -3.09
CA LYS A 156 -40.77 -2.74 -3.91
C LYS A 156 -39.97 -4.04 -3.87
N GLY A 157 -38.63 -3.98 -3.72
CA GLY A 157 -37.79 -5.17 -3.69
C GLY A 157 -37.94 -5.97 -2.39
N TYR A 158 -38.20 -5.29 -1.27
CA TYR A 158 -38.36 -5.93 0.03
C TYR A 158 -39.79 -5.98 0.55
N THR A 159 -40.77 -5.54 -0.23
CA THR A 159 -42.20 -5.72 0.04
C THR A 159 -42.69 -6.91 -0.76
N VAL A 160 -42.95 -8.01 -0.07
CA VAL A 160 -43.28 -9.31 -0.65
C VAL A 160 -44.77 -9.56 -0.54
N ASP A 161 -45.39 -10.07 -1.62
CA ASP A 161 -46.75 -10.56 -1.54
C ASP A 161 -46.75 -11.93 -0.85
N ALA A 162 -47.24 -11.95 0.38
CA ALA A 162 -47.32 -13.16 1.18
C ALA A 162 -48.60 -13.97 0.90
N SER A 163 -49.44 -13.59 -0.07
CA SER A 163 -50.72 -14.24 -0.41
C SER A 163 -50.63 -15.77 -0.55
N ALA A 164 -49.50 -16.29 -1.05
CA ALA A 164 -49.24 -17.72 -1.26
C ALA A 164 -49.07 -18.56 0.02
N ALA A 165 -48.81 -17.96 1.18
CA ALA A 165 -48.69 -18.70 2.44
C ALA A 165 -50.07 -18.89 3.07
N VAL A 166 -50.71 -20.04 2.85
CA VAL A 166 -52.09 -20.33 3.27
C VAL A 166 -52.24 -20.18 4.79
N ALA A 167 -52.86 -19.09 5.26
CA ALA A 167 -53.35 -18.99 6.63
C ALA A 167 -54.89 -19.13 6.63
N PRO A 168 -55.50 -19.89 7.55
CA PRO A 168 -56.95 -20.01 7.66
C PRO A 168 -57.60 -18.63 7.89
N GLY A 169 -58.63 -18.30 7.11
CA GLY A 169 -59.50 -17.13 7.35
C GLY A 169 -59.15 -15.83 6.61
N VAL A 170 -58.33 -15.85 5.55
CA VAL A 170 -58.03 -14.65 4.74
C VAL A 170 -58.66 -14.76 3.35
N ASN A 171 -59.22 -13.64 2.87
CA ASN A 171 -59.79 -13.52 1.54
C ASN A 171 -58.75 -13.92 0.47
N PRO A 172 -59.04 -14.91 -0.40
CA PRO A 172 -58.08 -15.45 -1.36
C PRO A 172 -57.60 -14.48 -2.45
N ASN A 173 -58.21 -13.28 -2.58
CA ASN A 173 -58.00 -12.42 -3.77
C ASN A 173 -57.36 -11.05 -3.51
N ALA A 174 -56.84 -10.76 -2.31
CA ALA A 174 -56.09 -9.52 -2.05
C ALA A 174 -54.61 -9.83 -1.74
N PRO A 175 -53.64 -9.18 -2.42
CA PRO A 175 -52.23 -9.37 -2.10
C PRO A 175 -51.95 -8.91 -0.66
N VAL A 176 -51.24 -9.75 0.10
CA VAL A 176 -50.85 -9.46 1.48
C VAL A 176 -49.41 -8.97 1.45
N MET A 177 -49.24 -7.69 1.14
CA MET A 177 -47.93 -7.07 1.04
C MET A 177 -47.31 -6.90 2.43
N LYS A 178 -46.17 -7.56 2.68
CA LYS A 178 -45.40 -7.43 3.92
C LYS A 178 -43.94 -7.10 3.61
N GLU A 179 -43.35 -6.22 4.42
CA GLU A 179 -41.92 -5.96 4.35
C GLU A 179 -41.13 -7.09 5.02
N ASP A 180 -40.05 -7.51 4.37
CA ASP A 180 -39.19 -8.60 4.84
C ASP A 180 -37.76 -8.11 5.13
N GLY A 181 -37.20 -8.53 6.27
CA GLY A 181 -35.86 -8.18 6.71
C GLY A 181 -34.75 -8.77 5.83
N THR A 182 -34.88 -10.01 5.37
CA THR A 182 -33.87 -10.65 4.50
C THR A 182 -33.88 -10.00 3.12
N CYS A 183 -35.05 -9.73 2.54
CA CYS A 183 -35.17 -8.98 1.30
C CYS A 183 -34.65 -7.54 1.44
N MET A 184 -34.89 -6.89 2.58
CA MET A 184 -34.36 -5.54 2.85
C MET A 184 -32.84 -5.54 2.90
N LEU A 185 -32.24 -6.53 3.55
CA LEU A 185 -30.79 -6.72 3.56
C LEU A 185 -30.24 -6.94 2.15
N PHE A 186 -30.91 -7.76 1.36
CA PHE A 186 -30.51 -8.03 -0.02
C PHE A 186 -30.55 -6.78 -0.90
N GLU A 187 -31.62 -5.99 -0.81
CA GLU A 187 -31.70 -4.72 -1.55
C GLU A 187 -30.67 -3.70 -1.08
N LEU A 188 -30.36 -3.66 0.22
CA LEU A 188 -29.27 -2.83 0.75
C LEU A 188 -27.92 -3.24 0.16
N ILE A 189 -27.62 -4.54 0.13
CA ILE A 189 -26.39 -5.07 -0.50
C ILE A 189 -26.35 -4.63 -1.97
N ARG A 190 -27.41 -4.85 -2.74
CA ARG A 190 -27.50 -4.42 -4.15
C ARG A 190 -27.47 -2.91 -4.37
N LEU A 191 -27.70 -2.11 -3.33
CA LEU A 191 -27.63 -0.64 -3.41
C LEU A 191 -26.20 -0.14 -3.24
N VAL A 192 -25.35 -0.89 -2.54
CA VAL A 192 -23.97 -0.51 -2.22
C VAL A 192 -22.93 -1.29 -3.01
N SER A 193 -23.22 -2.52 -3.41
CA SER A 193 -22.31 -3.39 -4.17
C SER A 193 -22.32 -3.02 -5.65
N VAL A 194 -21.13 -2.97 -6.27
CA VAL A 194 -20.99 -2.82 -7.73
C VAL A 194 -21.16 -4.19 -8.41
N GLU A 195 -22.42 -4.62 -8.57
CA GLU A 195 -22.77 -5.88 -9.25
C GLU A 195 -22.75 -5.71 -10.77
N THR A 196 -21.60 -5.97 -11.40
CA THR A 196 -21.59 -6.26 -12.85
C THR A 196 -20.84 -7.57 -13.10
N ARG A 197 -21.23 -8.33 -14.14
CA ARG A 197 -20.47 -9.52 -14.58
C ARG A 197 -19.03 -9.15 -14.99
N ALA A 198 -18.82 -7.89 -15.37
CA ALA A 198 -17.49 -7.32 -15.55
C ALA A 198 -16.64 -7.42 -14.27
N THR A 199 -17.25 -7.37 -13.07
CA THR A 199 -16.53 -7.46 -11.78
C THR A 199 -15.79 -8.78 -11.61
N VAL A 200 -16.31 -9.96 -12.00
CA VAL A 200 -15.54 -11.22 -11.87
C VAL A 200 -14.33 -11.22 -12.79
N THR A 201 -14.52 -10.88 -14.06
CA THR A 201 -13.41 -10.81 -15.02
C THR A 201 -12.36 -9.77 -14.60
N ILE A 202 -12.79 -8.61 -14.10
CA ILE A 202 -11.91 -7.56 -13.57
C ILE A 202 -11.18 -8.04 -12.31
N VAL A 203 -11.87 -8.70 -11.38
CA VAL A 203 -11.26 -9.24 -10.15
C VAL A 203 -10.24 -10.31 -10.49
N THR A 204 -10.57 -11.26 -11.37
CA THR A 204 -9.62 -12.27 -11.85
C THR A 204 -8.44 -11.63 -12.59
N ALA A 205 -8.68 -10.63 -13.44
CA ALA A 205 -7.61 -9.91 -14.12
C ALA A 205 -6.69 -9.17 -13.13
N ASN A 206 -7.23 -8.59 -12.06
CA ASN A 206 -6.43 -7.95 -11.01
C ASN A 206 -5.61 -8.99 -10.22
N LEU A 207 -6.18 -10.16 -9.91
CA LEU A 207 -5.47 -11.27 -9.26
C LEU A 207 -4.37 -11.89 -10.15
N ASN A 208 -4.48 -11.73 -11.47
CA ASN A 208 -3.43 -12.11 -12.41
C ASN A 208 -2.35 -11.03 -12.59
N ASN A 209 -2.60 -9.80 -12.14
CA ASN A 209 -1.70 -8.65 -12.29
C ASN A 209 -1.41 -7.99 -10.94
N LEU A 210 -0.98 -8.79 -9.96
CA LEU A 210 -0.73 -8.32 -8.58
C LEU A 210 0.41 -7.30 -8.48
N GLU A 211 1.34 -7.26 -9.44
CA GLU A 211 2.38 -6.23 -9.54
C GLU A 211 1.80 -4.81 -9.55
N GLN A 212 0.73 -4.58 -10.30
CA GLN A 212 0.06 -3.27 -10.36
C GLN A 212 -0.61 -2.90 -9.03
N LEU A 213 -1.07 -3.89 -8.26
CA LEU A 213 -1.61 -3.63 -6.92
C LEU A 213 -0.49 -3.24 -5.95
N MET A 214 0.68 -3.87 -6.03
CA MET A 214 1.83 -3.49 -5.22
C MET A 214 2.30 -2.06 -5.53
N GLU A 215 2.30 -1.67 -6.82
CA GLU A 215 2.61 -0.30 -7.23
C GLU A 215 1.61 0.71 -6.66
N LYS A 216 0.30 0.41 -6.75
CA LYS A 216 -0.75 1.26 -6.16
C LYS A 216 -0.63 1.37 -4.64
N ALA A 217 -0.21 0.29 -3.98
CA ALA A 217 0.09 0.25 -2.55
C ALA A 217 1.40 0.96 -2.19
N LYS A 218 2.18 1.43 -3.18
CA LYS A 218 3.46 2.13 -3.00
C LYS A 218 4.44 1.33 -2.13
N SER A 219 4.56 0.03 -2.43
CA SER A 219 5.35 -0.92 -1.65
C SER A 219 4.87 -1.16 -0.21
N ASN A 220 3.72 -0.63 0.22
CA ASN A 220 3.16 -1.01 1.51
C ASN A 220 2.58 -2.43 1.43
N VAL A 221 3.28 -3.38 2.08
CA VAL A 221 2.91 -4.79 2.09
C VAL A 221 1.57 -5.02 2.78
N GLU A 222 1.25 -4.25 3.83
CA GLU A 222 -0.02 -4.39 4.56
C GLU A 222 -1.21 -3.94 3.68
N ASP A 223 -1.11 -2.79 3.03
CA ASP A 223 -2.15 -2.30 2.12
C ASP A 223 -2.33 -3.22 0.91
N PHE A 224 -1.23 -3.76 0.39
CA PHE A 224 -1.26 -4.75 -0.69
C PHE A 224 -1.99 -6.03 -0.27
N ASP A 225 -1.64 -6.61 0.87
CA ASP A 225 -2.28 -7.83 1.39
C ASP A 225 -3.78 -7.62 1.63
N ILE A 226 -4.18 -6.45 2.17
CA ILE A 226 -5.58 -6.07 2.33
C ILE A 226 -6.30 -6.05 0.98
N ALA A 227 -5.70 -5.40 -0.03
CA ALA A 227 -6.29 -5.33 -1.38
C ALA A 227 -6.43 -6.72 -2.02
N VAL A 228 -5.46 -7.62 -1.86
CA VAL A 228 -5.54 -9.01 -2.35
C VAL A 228 -6.68 -9.77 -1.66
N ARG A 229 -6.79 -9.66 -0.34
CA ARG A 229 -7.87 -10.31 0.44
C ARG A 229 -9.25 -9.77 0.06
N ASP A 230 -9.36 -8.49 -0.28
CA ASP A 230 -10.61 -7.90 -0.74
C ASP A 230 -11.03 -8.46 -2.11
N LEU A 231 -10.07 -8.69 -3.02
CA LEU A 231 -10.35 -9.35 -4.31
C LEU A 231 -10.79 -10.80 -4.12
N ILE A 232 -10.13 -11.56 -3.24
CA ILE A 232 -10.52 -12.93 -2.89
C ILE A 232 -11.95 -12.95 -2.34
N HIS A 233 -12.26 -12.06 -1.38
CA HIS A 233 -13.59 -11.97 -0.80
C HIS A 233 -14.67 -11.61 -1.83
N GLN A 234 -14.34 -10.80 -2.84
CA GLN A 234 -15.26 -10.52 -3.94
C GLN A 234 -15.56 -11.74 -4.81
N LEU A 235 -14.63 -12.69 -4.95
CA LEU A 235 -14.89 -13.98 -5.61
C LEU A 235 -15.72 -14.91 -4.71
N ASP A 236 -15.36 -15.00 -3.43
CA ASP A 236 -16.08 -15.80 -2.44
C ASP A 236 -17.55 -15.39 -2.35
N SER A 237 -17.83 -14.07 -2.40
CA SER A 237 -19.20 -13.56 -2.39
C SER A 237 -20.07 -14.03 -3.54
N LYS A 238 -19.44 -14.48 -4.63
CA LYS A 238 -20.08 -15.01 -5.84
C LYS A 238 -19.89 -16.52 -5.96
N SER A 239 -19.36 -17.17 -4.91
CA SER A 239 -18.94 -18.58 -4.89
C SER A 239 -18.08 -18.96 -6.11
N VAL A 240 -17.24 -18.03 -6.57
CA VAL A 240 -16.28 -18.27 -7.64
C VAL A 240 -14.99 -18.75 -7.01
N ALA A 241 -14.46 -19.89 -7.47
CA ALA A 241 -13.20 -20.40 -7.00
C ALA A 241 -12.07 -19.38 -7.26
N VAL A 242 -11.24 -19.16 -6.24
CA VAL A 242 -10.06 -18.33 -6.34
C VAL A 242 -9.10 -18.95 -7.35
N PRO A 243 -8.69 -18.23 -8.41
CA PRO A 243 -7.75 -18.77 -9.39
C PRO A 243 -6.38 -19.04 -8.73
N PRO A 244 -5.59 -20.01 -9.22
CA PRO A 244 -4.22 -20.18 -8.77
C PRO A 244 -3.43 -18.88 -8.93
N MET A 245 -3.08 -18.23 -7.81
CA MET A 245 -2.48 -16.90 -7.80
C MET A 245 -1.11 -16.85 -7.11
N LEU A 246 -0.62 -17.97 -6.57
CA LEU A 246 0.59 -17.96 -5.73
C LEU A 246 1.82 -17.44 -6.50
N HIS A 247 1.98 -17.84 -7.76
CA HIS A 247 3.04 -17.31 -8.63
C HIS A 247 2.89 -15.79 -8.85
N ASN A 248 1.69 -15.31 -9.13
CA ASN A 248 1.41 -13.88 -9.30
C ASN A 248 1.62 -13.11 -7.99
N LEU A 249 1.38 -13.76 -6.84
CA LEU A 249 1.59 -13.17 -5.51
C LEU A 249 3.08 -12.99 -5.22
N PHE A 250 3.91 -13.97 -5.56
CA PHE A 250 5.37 -13.80 -5.56
C PHE A 250 5.80 -12.64 -6.46
N ALA A 251 5.31 -12.57 -7.71
CA ALA A 251 5.60 -11.48 -8.62
C ALA A 251 5.19 -10.10 -8.06
N GLY A 252 4.00 -10.03 -7.46
CA GLY A 252 3.50 -8.83 -6.76
C GLY A 252 4.44 -8.36 -5.66
N TYR A 253 4.94 -9.28 -4.82
CA TYR A 253 5.90 -8.94 -3.77
C TYR A 253 7.29 -8.56 -4.29
N VAL A 254 7.76 -9.19 -5.36
CA VAL A 254 9.03 -8.86 -6.02
C VAL A 254 8.99 -7.47 -6.63
N ASN A 255 7.82 -6.95 -7.00
CA ASN A 255 7.63 -5.57 -7.46
C ASN A 255 7.71 -4.51 -6.33
N CYS A 256 8.04 -4.91 -5.10
CA CYS A 256 8.31 -3.99 -4.01
C CYS A 256 9.66 -3.27 -4.23
N SER A 257 9.78 -2.04 -3.73
CA SER A 257 11.03 -1.26 -3.84
C SER A 257 12.10 -1.64 -2.81
N ASP A 258 11.74 -2.34 -1.72
CA ASP A 258 12.69 -2.71 -0.67
C ASP A 258 13.51 -3.95 -1.06
N THR A 259 14.81 -3.79 -1.31
CA THR A 259 15.67 -4.86 -1.83
C THR A 259 15.88 -6.01 -0.84
N VAL A 260 15.86 -5.74 0.47
CA VAL A 260 16.04 -6.76 1.52
C VAL A 260 14.79 -7.64 1.60
N PHE A 261 13.61 -7.04 1.51
CA PHE A 261 12.33 -7.71 1.43
C PHE A 261 12.20 -8.53 0.15
N VAL A 262 12.50 -7.94 -1.02
CA VAL A 262 12.45 -8.65 -2.30
C VAL A 262 13.37 -9.87 -2.28
N ARG A 263 14.59 -9.76 -1.74
CA ARG A 263 15.51 -10.90 -1.59
C ARG A 263 14.97 -11.98 -0.66
N TYR A 264 14.28 -11.60 0.41
CA TYR A 264 13.63 -12.55 1.31
C TYR A 264 12.53 -13.33 0.57
N ILE A 265 11.70 -12.64 -0.21
CA ILE A 265 10.62 -13.25 -1.00
C ILE A 265 11.20 -14.16 -2.11
N ALA A 266 12.22 -13.72 -2.83
CA ALA A 266 12.88 -14.52 -3.86
C ALA A 266 13.38 -15.86 -3.33
N ARG A 267 14.02 -15.88 -2.14
CA ARG A 267 14.43 -17.13 -1.48
C ARG A 267 13.26 -18.05 -1.13
N LYS A 268 12.12 -17.48 -0.75
CA LYS A 268 10.89 -18.24 -0.48
C LYS A 268 10.29 -18.80 -1.77
N GLN A 269 10.37 -18.06 -2.86
CA GLN A 269 9.95 -18.51 -4.18
C GLN A 269 10.83 -19.67 -4.66
N GLU A 270 12.15 -19.54 -4.61
CA GLU A 270 13.10 -20.60 -4.98
C GLU A 270 12.85 -21.88 -4.20
N ALA A 271 12.73 -21.79 -2.87
CA ALA A 271 12.46 -22.92 -2.00
C ALA A 271 11.07 -23.56 -2.23
N TYR A 272 10.10 -22.80 -2.76
CA TYR A 272 8.81 -23.34 -3.16
C TYR A 272 8.91 -24.06 -4.51
N GLU A 273 9.60 -23.47 -5.48
CA GLU A 273 9.79 -24.02 -6.83
C GLU A 273 10.63 -25.31 -6.84
N ASP A 274 11.62 -25.42 -5.96
CA ASP A 274 12.44 -26.64 -5.81
C ASP A 274 11.76 -27.73 -4.95
N GLY A 275 10.58 -27.43 -4.38
CA GLY A 275 9.80 -28.35 -3.57
C GLY A 275 10.28 -28.49 -2.12
N THR A 276 11.23 -27.67 -1.66
CA THR A 276 11.73 -27.68 -0.27
C THR A 276 10.66 -27.25 0.72
N ILE A 277 9.76 -26.33 0.35
CA ILE A 277 8.65 -25.88 1.18
C ILE A 277 7.32 -25.89 0.41
N GLY A 278 6.28 -26.43 1.03
CA GLY A 278 4.90 -26.22 0.59
C GLY A 278 4.34 -24.96 1.26
N ILE A 279 3.94 -23.97 0.46
CA ILE A 279 3.37 -22.71 0.95
C ILE A 279 2.05 -22.42 0.23
N THR A 280 1.04 -22.02 0.99
CA THR A 280 -0.22 -21.46 0.48
C THR A 280 -0.14 -19.93 0.32
N TYR A 281 -1.06 -19.33 -0.45
CA TYR A 281 -1.10 -17.87 -0.59
C TYR A 281 -1.29 -17.15 0.76
N ASP A 282 -2.07 -17.73 1.69
CA ASP A 282 -2.28 -17.18 3.03
C ASP A 282 -1.02 -17.21 3.89
N GLU A 283 -0.28 -18.31 3.84
CA GLU A 283 1.00 -18.44 4.55
C GLU A 283 2.04 -17.48 3.97
N LEU A 284 2.09 -17.31 2.64
CA LEU A 284 2.98 -16.35 2.00
C LEU A 284 2.66 -14.91 2.44
N MET A 285 1.40 -14.50 2.40
CA MET A 285 0.98 -13.16 2.90
C MET A 285 1.38 -12.96 4.36
N LYS A 286 1.14 -13.97 5.22
CA LYS A 286 1.53 -13.90 6.62
C LYS A 286 3.04 -13.70 6.81
N MET A 287 3.85 -14.50 6.11
CA MET A 287 5.32 -14.40 6.16
C MET A 287 5.83 -13.06 5.63
N ALA A 288 5.26 -12.57 4.54
CA ALA A 288 5.57 -11.27 3.96
C ALA A 288 5.26 -10.12 4.95
N LEU A 289 4.05 -10.10 5.52
CA LEU A 289 3.64 -9.10 6.49
C LEU A 289 4.52 -9.09 7.74
N GLU A 290 4.89 -10.27 8.25
CA GLU A 290 5.80 -10.39 9.38
C GLU A 290 7.20 -9.84 9.05
N LYS A 291 7.74 -10.17 7.86
CA LYS A 291 9.02 -9.63 7.41
C LYS A 291 8.98 -8.11 7.25
N TYR A 292 7.90 -7.58 6.68
CA TYR A 292 7.66 -6.14 6.53
C TYR A 292 7.68 -5.42 7.89
N LYS A 293 6.92 -5.91 8.87
CA LYS A 293 6.89 -5.36 10.23
C LYS A 293 8.27 -5.38 10.89
N ILE A 294 9.01 -6.49 10.78
CA ILE A 294 10.38 -6.58 11.30
C ILE A 294 11.31 -5.54 10.67
N LEU A 295 11.17 -5.25 9.37
CA LEU A 295 12.00 -4.24 8.71
C LEU A 295 11.62 -2.82 9.14
N ILE A 296 10.33 -2.54 9.32
CA ILE A 296 9.86 -1.26 9.89
C ILE A 296 10.40 -1.08 11.32
N ASP A 297 10.22 -2.07 12.19
CA ASP A 297 10.63 -2.00 13.60
C ASP A 297 12.16 -1.79 13.75
N LYS A 298 12.93 -2.30 12.77
CA LYS A 298 14.39 -2.14 12.74
C LYS A 298 14.86 -0.89 12.01
N ASP A 299 13.95 -0.05 11.49
CA ASP A 299 14.27 1.11 10.65
C ASP A 299 15.16 0.74 9.44
N LEU A 300 14.85 -0.41 8.84
CA LEU A 300 15.52 -0.95 7.65
C LEU A 300 14.62 -0.93 6.42
N TRP A 301 13.36 -0.54 6.56
CA TRP A 301 12.38 -0.51 5.48
C TRP A 301 12.65 0.63 4.49
N LEU A 302 12.71 0.30 3.19
CA LEU A 302 13.10 1.18 2.09
C LEU A 302 14.42 1.92 2.34
N LYS A 303 15.25 1.36 3.23
CA LYS A 303 16.54 1.92 3.53
C LYS A 303 17.44 1.62 2.35
N LYS A 304 17.86 2.69 1.67
CA LYS A 304 18.87 2.59 0.63
C LYS A 304 20.09 1.92 1.21
N THR A 305 20.56 0.87 0.55
CA THR A 305 21.82 0.24 0.94
C THR A 305 22.96 1.23 0.73
N ASP A 306 24.07 1.07 1.46
CA ASP A 306 25.27 1.88 1.22
C ASP A 306 25.70 1.78 -0.26
N ASP A 307 25.53 0.61 -0.87
CA ASP A 307 25.74 0.37 -2.31
C ASP A 307 24.81 1.23 -3.20
N GLU A 308 23.54 1.46 -2.81
CA GLU A 308 22.64 2.35 -3.57
C GLU A 308 22.99 3.83 -3.38
N HIS A 309 23.50 4.21 -2.20
CA HIS A 309 24.07 5.53 -1.99
C HIS A 309 25.31 5.73 -2.87
N GLU A 310 26.19 4.74 -2.94
CA GLU A 310 27.40 4.75 -3.76
C GLU A 310 27.05 4.74 -5.26
N ILE A 311 26.11 3.90 -5.72
CA ILE A 311 25.63 3.90 -7.12
C ILE A 311 24.99 5.24 -7.48
N ASN A 312 24.24 5.87 -6.58
CA ASN A 312 23.66 7.20 -6.86
C ASN A 312 24.74 8.30 -6.86
N ALA A 313 25.74 8.21 -5.99
CA ALA A 313 26.91 9.09 -6.02
C ALA A 313 27.69 8.91 -7.33
N LEU A 314 27.98 7.66 -7.72
CA LEU A 314 28.64 7.31 -8.97
C LEU A 314 27.82 7.71 -10.19
N ARG A 315 26.48 7.55 -10.18
CA ARG A 315 25.59 8.05 -11.25
C ARG A 315 25.60 9.57 -11.32
N SER A 316 25.62 10.25 -10.17
CA SER A 316 25.75 11.71 -10.10
C SER A 316 27.10 12.16 -10.67
N GLU A 317 28.19 11.48 -10.33
CA GLU A 317 29.52 11.70 -10.91
C GLU A 317 29.54 11.40 -12.41
N LEU A 318 28.95 10.30 -12.88
CA LEU A 318 28.87 9.99 -14.30
C LEU A 318 28.03 11.02 -15.06
N THR A 319 26.99 11.56 -14.43
CA THR A 319 26.15 12.62 -15.01
C THR A 319 26.90 13.96 -15.03
N SER A 320 27.70 14.27 -14.00
CA SER A 320 28.56 15.46 -13.99
C SER A 320 29.72 15.33 -14.98
N LEU A 321 30.26 14.13 -15.19
CA LEU A 321 31.25 13.80 -16.22
C LEU A 321 30.63 13.82 -17.63
N LYS A 322 29.40 13.35 -17.82
CA LYS A 322 28.67 13.47 -19.10
C LYS A 322 28.19 14.90 -19.37
N ALA A 323 28.05 15.71 -18.34
CA ALA A 323 27.75 17.13 -18.43
C ALA A 323 29.00 17.99 -18.69
N PHE A 324 30.20 17.40 -18.86
CA PHE A 324 31.26 18.10 -19.58
C PHE A 324 30.72 18.44 -20.97
N PRO A 325 30.56 19.73 -21.31
CA PRO A 325 30.04 20.07 -22.61
C PRO A 325 31.10 19.63 -23.62
N ALA A 326 30.75 18.64 -24.46
CA ALA A 326 31.34 18.53 -25.78
C ALA A 326 31.40 19.95 -26.33
N ALA A 327 32.60 20.45 -26.59
CA ALA A 327 32.89 21.83 -26.93
C ALA A 327 31.81 22.38 -27.88
N LYS A 328 30.84 23.11 -27.32
CA LYS A 328 29.79 23.74 -28.11
C LYS A 328 30.46 24.90 -28.82
N LYS A 329 30.67 24.74 -30.12
CA LYS A 329 30.89 25.86 -31.05
C LYS A 329 29.87 26.96 -30.73
N PRO A 330 30.28 28.22 -30.55
CA PRO A 330 29.33 29.27 -30.22
C PRO A 330 28.44 29.52 -31.45
N SER A 331 27.16 29.15 -31.34
CA SER A 331 26.12 29.64 -32.24
C SER A 331 25.86 31.10 -31.88
N ILE A 332 26.13 32.00 -32.82
CA ILE A 332 25.69 33.38 -32.80
C ILE A 332 24.16 33.35 -32.85
N SER A 333 23.50 33.84 -31.81
CA SER A 333 22.11 34.29 -31.89
C SER A 333 22.04 35.69 -31.31
N GLU A 334 21.70 36.62 -32.19
CA GLU A 334 21.45 38.03 -31.92
C GLU A 334 20.34 38.22 -30.89
N GLY A 335 20.51 39.19 -29.98
CA GLY A 335 19.48 39.52 -28.99
C GLY A 335 19.95 40.47 -27.87
N GLY A 336 20.11 41.75 -28.24
CA GLY A 336 20.00 42.96 -27.40
C GLY A 336 20.42 42.93 -25.92
N ASP A 337 21.66 43.36 -25.64
CA ASP A 337 22.13 43.78 -24.32
C ASP A 337 21.97 45.30 -24.14
N THR A 338 21.26 45.75 -23.09
CA THR A 338 21.41 47.12 -22.57
C THR A 338 22.61 47.20 -21.61
N ALA A 339 23.49 48.17 -21.88
CA ALA A 339 24.86 48.31 -21.36
C ALA A 339 25.05 48.44 -19.82
N ALA A 340 23.98 48.53 -19.02
CA ALA A 340 24.10 48.79 -17.58
C ALA A 340 24.41 47.53 -16.73
N LYS A 341 24.05 46.31 -17.17
CA LYS A 341 24.24 45.07 -16.37
C LYS A 341 25.59 44.37 -16.59
N LYS A 342 26.30 44.68 -17.68
CA LYS A 342 27.60 44.07 -18.03
C LYS A 342 28.77 44.62 -17.19
N ALA A 343 28.73 45.91 -16.87
CA ALA A 343 29.76 46.56 -16.06
C ALA A 343 29.80 46.05 -14.60
N GLN A 344 28.65 45.75 -13.99
CA GLN A 344 28.59 45.33 -12.58
C GLN A 344 29.02 43.88 -12.34
N ARG A 345 28.89 42.99 -13.35
CA ARG A 345 29.37 41.60 -13.28
C ARG A 345 30.88 41.48 -13.57
N GLN A 346 31.43 42.34 -14.43
CA GLN A 346 32.89 42.37 -14.67
C GLN A 346 33.66 42.94 -13.47
N ALA A 347 33.11 43.96 -12.77
CA ALA A 347 33.74 44.50 -11.56
C ALA A 347 33.81 43.48 -10.41
N LYS A 348 32.75 42.69 -10.18
CA LYS A 348 32.69 41.71 -9.07
C LYS A 348 33.62 40.50 -9.23
N CYS A 349 34.06 40.18 -10.45
CA CYS A 349 34.99 39.08 -10.71
C CYS A 349 36.46 39.50 -10.54
N ALA A 350 36.76 40.79 -10.74
CA ALA A 350 38.11 41.34 -10.57
C ALA A 350 38.56 41.36 -9.10
N ASP A 351 37.69 41.76 -8.16
CA ASP A 351 38.06 41.91 -6.73
C ASP A 351 38.40 40.58 -6.04
N LYS A 352 37.67 39.49 -6.35
CA LYS A 352 37.86 38.20 -5.66
C LYS A 352 39.21 37.53 -5.98
N PHE A 353 39.83 37.90 -7.10
CA PHE A 353 41.09 37.31 -7.57
C PHE A 353 42.23 38.33 -7.69
N ALA A 354 42.02 39.58 -7.28
CA ALA A 354 43.02 40.65 -7.33
C ALA A 354 44.34 40.26 -6.64
N TRP A 355 44.26 39.46 -5.55
CA TRP A 355 45.44 38.96 -4.83
C TRP A 355 46.38 38.11 -5.70
N LYS A 356 45.93 37.54 -6.83
CA LYS A 356 46.77 36.74 -7.73
C LYS A 356 47.75 37.57 -8.55
N LEU A 357 47.55 38.89 -8.61
CA LEU A 357 48.41 39.85 -9.31
C LEU A 357 49.44 40.51 -8.37
N VAL A 358 49.24 40.42 -7.06
CA VAL A 358 50.07 41.10 -6.05
C VAL A 358 51.30 40.26 -5.72
N GLU A 359 52.50 40.82 -5.89
CA GLU A 359 53.75 40.15 -5.53
C GLU A 359 53.90 40.02 -4.00
N PRO A 360 54.45 38.91 -3.48
CA PRO A 360 54.84 38.81 -2.08
C PRO A 360 55.85 39.91 -1.73
N LYS A 361 55.71 40.51 -0.54
CA LYS A 361 56.68 41.50 -0.07
C LYS A 361 58.02 40.84 0.23
N GLN A 362 59.08 41.65 0.30
CA GLN A 362 60.43 41.18 0.62
C GLN A 362 60.43 40.44 1.98
N GLY A 363 60.78 39.15 1.95
CA GLY A 363 60.79 38.27 3.14
C GLY A 363 59.53 37.42 3.35
N GLU A 364 58.48 37.58 2.55
CA GLU A 364 57.26 36.75 2.65
C GLU A 364 57.40 35.38 1.93
N PRO A 365 56.68 34.35 2.39
CA PRO A 365 56.68 33.04 1.76
C PRO A 365 56.08 33.08 0.35
N LYS A 366 56.73 32.40 -0.60
CA LYS A 366 56.31 32.29 -2.01
C LYS A 366 55.29 31.17 -2.26
N GLU A 367 54.69 30.62 -1.21
CA GLU A 367 53.63 29.61 -1.26
C GLU A 367 52.51 29.97 -0.29
N LYS A 368 51.24 29.70 -0.66
CA LYS A 368 50.08 29.88 0.23
C LYS A 368 48.91 29.00 -0.17
N THR A 369 48.04 28.69 0.79
CA THR A 369 46.82 27.89 0.58
C THR A 369 45.60 28.80 0.59
N VAL A 370 44.77 28.73 -0.46
CA VAL A 370 43.53 29.51 -0.57
C VAL A 370 42.41 28.59 -1.07
N ASN A 371 41.29 28.49 -0.35
CA ASN A 371 40.15 27.62 -0.67
C ASN A 371 40.56 26.16 -0.91
N ASN A 372 41.35 25.59 0.01
CA ASN A 372 41.83 24.20 -0.05
C ASN A 372 42.69 23.85 -1.28
N LYS A 373 43.28 24.86 -1.93
CA LYS A 373 44.22 24.70 -3.05
C LYS A 373 45.55 25.39 -2.73
N GLU A 374 46.65 24.72 -3.03
CA GLU A 374 48.00 25.26 -2.86
C GLU A 374 48.42 26.10 -4.07
N TYR A 375 48.88 27.32 -3.81
CA TYR A 375 49.38 28.27 -4.79
C TYR A 375 50.84 28.60 -4.53
N MET A 376 51.58 28.84 -5.61
CA MET A 376 52.95 29.33 -5.58
C MET A 376 53.09 30.62 -6.40
N TYR A 377 54.00 31.49 -5.95
CA TYR A 377 54.35 32.70 -6.65
C TYR A 377 55.33 32.40 -7.79
N CYS A 378 55.04 32.90 -8.99
CA CYS A 378 55.82 32.72 -10.19
C CYS A 378 55.99 34.09 -10.91
N PRO A 379 57.21 34.65 -10.97
CA PRO A 379 57.45 35.99 -11.53
C PRO A 379 57.41 36.04 -13.06
N TYR A 380 57.34 34.89 -13.74
CA TYR A 380 57.37 34.79 -15.20
C TYR A 380 56.00 35.01 -15.86
N HIS A 381 54.94 35.15 -15.06
CA HIS A 381 53.60 35.48 -15.55
C HIS A 381 53.34 36.97 -15.35
N ASP A 382 52.84 37.62 -16.40
CA ASP A 382 52.49 39.03 -16.44
C ASP A 382 51.15 39.33 -15.75
N THR A 383 50.20 38.41 -15.88
CA THR A 383 48.78 38.61 -15.55
C THR A 383 48.29 37.77 -14.38
N THR A 384 49.01 36.71 -14.00
CA THR A 384 48.66 35.89 -12.81
C THR A 384 49.92 35.36 -12.15
N LYS A 385 50.44 36.09 -11.17
CA LYS A 385 51.69 35.75 -10.50
C LYS A 385 51.51 34.66 -9.44
N TRP A 386 50.30 34.47 -8.91
CA TRP A 386 49.98 33.33 -8.05
C TRP A 386 49.24 32.24 -8.84
N VAL A 387 49.94 31.13 -9.06
CA VAL A 387 49.51 29.98 -9.86
C VAL A 387 49.39 28.74 -8.99
N LEU A 388 48.62 27.75 -9.42
CA LEU A 388 48.49 26.49 -8.68
C LEU A 388 49.84 25.77 -8.63
N LYS A 389 50.20 25.25 -7.46
CA LYS A 389 51.44 24.47 -7.28
C LYS A 389 51.41 23.19 -8.10
N ILE A 390 50.27 22.52 -8.13
CA ILE A 390 50.00 21.35 -8.99
C ILE A 390 48.82 21.70 -9.89
N ASN A 391 48.98 21.56 -11.21
CA ASN A 391 47.90 21.81 -12.16
C ASN A 391 46.90 20.64 -12.22
N ASP A 392 45.80 20.82 -12.94
CA ASP A 392 44.74 19.79 -13.10
C ASP A 392 45.22 18.49 -13.78
N LYS A 393 46.49 18.44 -14.24
CA LYS A 393 47.15 17.26 -14.82
C LYS A 393 48.19 16.64 -13.88
N GLY A 394 48.27 17.07 -12.62
CA GLY A 394 49.21 16.52 -11.63
C GLY A 394 50.66 17.03 -11.77
N VAL A 395 50.91 18.07 -12.57
CA VAL A 395 52.28 18.57 -12.83
C VAL A 395 52.59 19.74 -11.88
N ASP A 396 53.74 19.66 -11.20
CA ASP A 396 54.28 20.74 -10.37
C ASP A 396 54.70 21.93 -11.23
N HIS A 397 54.21 23.13 -10.90
CA HIS A 397 54.51 24.34 -11.66
C HIS A 397 55.98 24.77 -11.58
N ARG A 398 56.73 24.38 -10.53
CA ARG A 398 58.19 24.61 -10.42
C ARG A 398 58.96 23.96 -11.58
N THR A 399 58.49 22.81 -12.07
CA THR A 399 59.14 22.06 -13.16
C THR A 399 58.39 22.19 -14.49
N GLY A 400 57.10 22.51 -14.44
CA GLY A 400 56.19 22.60 -15.57
C GLY A 400 55.95 24.00 -16.14
N CYS A 401 56.53 25.07 -15.58
CA CYS A 401 56.25 26.43 -16.06
C CYS A 401 56.83 26.71 -17.45
N THR A 402 55.96 26.84 -18.47
CA THR A 402 56.36 27.17 -19.84
C THR A 402 56.98 28.55 -19.95
N LYS A 403 56.43 29.57 -19.26
CA LYS A 403 56.95 30.95 -19.27
C LYS A 403 58.36 31.06 -18.67
N MET A 404 58.65 30.27 -17.64
CA MET A 404 60.00 30.16 -17.09
C MET A 404 60.95 29.54 -18.12
N LYS A 405 60.53 28.47 -18.80
CA LYS A 405 61.33 27.81 -19.84
C LYS A 405 61.59 28.73 -21.03
N GLU A 406 60.58 29.49 -21.47
CA GLU A 406 60.69 30.52 -22.50
C GLU A 406 61.67 31.62 -22.08
N ALA A 407 61.54 32.15 -20.85
CA ALA A 407 62.43 33.20 -20.34
C ALA A 407 63.89 32.72 -20.15
N MET A 408 64.08 31.47 -19.73
CA MET A 408 65.40 30.84 -19.62
C MET A 408 66.03 30.60 -21.01
N ALA A 409 65.24 30.17 -21.99
CA ALA A 409 65.71 30.02 -23.37
C ALA A 409 66.08 31.36 -24.01
N ALA A 410 65.27 32.40 -23.80
CA ALA A 410 65.56 33.76 -24.28
C ALA A 410 66.82 34.34 -23.61
N SER A 411 67.04 34.08 -22.32
CA SER A 411 68.24 34.54 -21.59
C SER A 411 69.52 33.79 -22.01
N ALA A 412 69.41 32.55 -22.49
CA ALA A 412 70.53 31.82 -23.06
C ALA A 412 70.92 32.39 -24.44
N GLN A 413 69.93 32.68 -25.27
CA GLN A 413 70.13 33.22 -26.62
C GLN A 413 70.75 34.64 -26.58
N VAL A 414 70.38 35.49 -25.63
CA VAL A 414 70.98 36.82 -25.43
C VAL A 414 72.45 36.73 -24.95
N LYS A 415 72.83 35.67 -24.21
CA LYS A 415 74.23 35.45 -23.81
C LYS A 415 75.09 34.97 -24.99
N ASP A 416 74.50 34.15 -25.87
CA ASP A 416 75.17 33.68 -27.07
C ASP A 416 75.36 34.83 -28.08
N ASP A 417 74.35 35.70 -28.24
CA ASP A 417 74.44 36.89 -29.13
C ASP A 417 75.41 37.96 -28.57
N ALA A 418 75.45 38.16 -27.25
CA ALA A 418 76.43 39.05 -26.62
C ALA A 418 77.88 38.49 -26.71
N GLY A 419 78.03 37.17 -26.60
CA GLY A 419 79.30 36.47 -26.84
C GLY A 419 79.78 36.57 -28.29
N ALA A 420 78.86 36.45 -29.25
CA ALA A 420 79.15 36.61 -30.68
C ALA A 420 79.50 38.07 -31.05
N THR A 421 78.83 39.05 -30.44
CA THR A 421 79.10 40.49 -30.67
C THR A 421 80.44 40.91 -30.04
N ALA A 422 80.82 40.35 -28.88
CA ALA A 422 82.13 40.56 -28.28
C ALA A 422 83.28 39.92 -29.10
N LEU A 423 83.04 38.78 -29.74
CA LEU A 423 84.01 38.12 -30.61
C LEU A 423 84.17 38.85 -31.96
N ALA A 424 83.08 39.40 -32.52
CA ALA A 424 83.12 40.20 -33.75
C ALA A 424 83.89 41.52 -33.56
N ASN A 425 83.65 42.24 -32.46
CA ASN A 425 84.38 43.48 -32.15
C ASN A 425 85.87 43.27 -31.83
N ALA A 426 86.28 42.06 -31.42
CA ALA A 426 87.70 41.72 -31.23
C ALA A 426 88.43 41.34 -32.53
N MET A 427 87.70 41.00 -33.61
CA MET A 427 88.28 40.64 -34.91
C MET A 427 88.40 41.84 -35.88
N GLU A 428 87.69 42.95 -35.65
CA GLU A 428 87.84 44.19 -36.43
C GLU A 428 89.02 45.08 -35.97
N ASP A 429 89.58 44.89 -34.77
CA ASP A 429 90.74 45.65 -34.25
C ASP A 429 92.11 45.03 -34.62
N VAL A 430 92.13 43.91 -35.34
CA VAL A 430 93.36 43.24 -35.83
C VAL A 430 93.56 43.43 -37.35
N GLY A 431 92.65 44.15 -38.02
CA GLY A 431 92.55 44.24 -39.46
C GLY A 431 93.01 45.54 -40.12
N THR A 432 93.85 46.38 -39.48
CA THR A 432 94.48 47.54 -40.14
C THR A 432 95.90 47.81 -39.62
N ALA A 433 96.84 46.91 -39.93
CA ALA A 433 98.27 47.24 -39.95
C ALA A 433 98.89 46.63 -41.22
N THR A 434 98.83 47.42 -42.28
CA THR A 434 99.57 47.26 -43.53
C THR A 434 101.06 47.15 -43.28
N VAL A 435 101.72 46.12 -43.82
CA VAL A 435 103.17 46.15 -44.09
C VAL A 435 103.34 45.89 -45.59
N ASP A 436 103.53 46.99 -46.31
CA ASP A 436 104.17 47.00 -47.63
C ASP A 436 105.66 46.70 -47.47
N MET A 437 106.19 45.98 -48.47
CA MET A 437 107.55 45.47 -48.57
C MET A 437 108.64 46.55 -48.63
N ASN A 438 109.79 46.25 -48.04
CA ASN A 438 111.11 46.45 -48.66
C ASN A 438 112.20 45.64 -47.91
N PRO A 439 113.31 45.29 -48.58
CA PRO A 439 113.51 44.19 -49.53
C PRO A 439 113.82 42.83 -48.86
#